data_AF-A0A502YMD3-F1
#
_entry.id   AF-A0A502YMD3-F1
#
_cell.length_a   1.000
_cell.length_b   1.000
_cell.length_c   1.000
_cell.angle_alpha   90.00
_cell.angle_beta   90.00
_cell.angle_gamma   90.00
#
_symmetry.space_group_name_H-M   'P 1'
#
loop_
_entity.id
_entity.type
_entity.pdbx_description
1 polymer ?
#
loop_
_entity_poly.entity_id
_entity_poly.type
_entity_poly.pdbx_seq_one_letter_code
_entity_poly.pdbx_strand_id
1 'polypeptide(L)'
;LMITVPVMAPAIFAGFFLSMTFSWDEFVISFLLTRFETTLPVEIWNLLRSGLNPKTNAVGSLVFAVSIVLVVFFELTLLRRKPA
;
A
#
# COMPACT_ATOMS: atom_id res chain seq x y z
N LEU A 1 -6.56 23.95 17.92
CA LEU A 1 -6.45 23.08 16.72
C LEU A 1 -6.03 23.83 15.45
N MET A 2 -6.52 25.04 15.18
CA MET A 2 -6.18 25.81 13.96
C MET A 2 -4.70 26.17 13.79
N ILE A 3 -3.89 26.15 14.85
CA ILE A 3 -2.44 26.42 14.77
C ILE A 3 -1.65 25.11 14.84
N THR A 4 -2.01 24.23 15.78
CA THR A 4 -1.33 22.95 16.00
C THR A 4 -1.47 21.98 14.81
N VAL A 5 -2.66 21.87 14.22
CA VAL A 5 -2.93 20.91 13.14
C VAL A 5 -2.18 21.26 11.86
N PRO A 6 -2.17 22.52 11.35
CA PRO A 6 -1.39 22.84 10.16
C PRO A 6 0.12 22.65 10.34
N VAL A 7 0.64 23.00 11.53
CA VAL A 7 2.07 22.81 11.85
C VAL A 7 2.44 21.33 11.90
N MET A 8 1.57 20.48 12.46
CA MET A 8 1.78 19.03 12.50
C MET A 8 1.32 18.30 11.24
N ALA A 9 0.65 18.97 10.29
CA ALA A 9 0.05 18.32 9.13
C ALA A 9 1.07 17.46 8.34
N PRO A 10 2.31 17.93 8.06
CA PRO A 10 3.30 17.11 7.36
C PRO A 10 3.65 15.82 8.13
N ALA A 11 3.77 15.90 9.47
CA ALA A 11 4.07 14.74 10.31
C ALA A 11 2.87 13.77 10.38
N ILE A 12 1.65 14.29 10.42
CA ILE A 12 0.42 13.48 10.38
C ILE A 12 0.33 12.74 9.04
N PHE A 13 0.59 13.43 7.92
CA PHE A 13 0.61 12.78 6.61
C PHE A 13 1.72 11.72 6.51
N ALA A 14 2.93 12.01 7.02
CA ALA A 14 4.01 11.02 7.05
C ALA A 14 3.62 9.77 7.86
N GLY A 15 3.04 9.95 9.05
CA GLY A 15 2.55 8.84 9.87
C GLY A 15 1.40 8.06 9.22
N PHE A 16 0.49 8.76 8.54
CA PHE A 16 -0.60 8.14 7.78
C PHE A 16 -0.08 7.22 6.68
N PHE A 17 0.81 7.72 5.81
CA PHE A 17 1.35 6.91 4.71
C PHE A 17 2.21 5.74 5.21
N LEU A 18 2.97 5.94 6.29
CA LEU A 18 3.79 4.89 6.89
C LEU A 18 2.94 3.79 7.54
N SER A 19 1.90 4.16 8.29
CA SER A 19 0.95 3.20 8.87
C SER A 19 0.17 2.43 7.79
N MET A 20 -0.26 3.13 6.72
CA MET A 20 -0.93 2.49 5.59
C MET A 20 -0.01 1.47 4.88
N THR A 21 1.26 1.81 4.70
CA THR A 21 2.26 0.90 4.12
C THR A 21 2.45 -0.34 4.98
N PHE A 22 2.64 -0.19 6.30
CA PHE A 22 2.77 -1.34 7.20
C PHE A 22 1.51 -2.20 7.28
N SER A 23 0.33 -1.58 7.22
CA SER A 23 -0.93 -2.34 7.18
C SER A 23 -1.05 -3.23 5.94
N TRP A 24 -0.48 -2.81 4.80
CA TRP A 24 -0.52 -3.59 3.56
C TRP A 24 0.56 -4.68 3.51
N ASP A 25 1.70 -4.45 4.15
CA ASP A 25 2.85 -5.38 4.16
C ASP A 25 2.60 -6.66 4.97
N GLU A 26 1.68 -6.60 5.93
CA GLU A 26 1.47 -7.68 6.89
C GLU A 26 0.58 -8.82 6.34
N PHE A 27 1.09 -9.51 5.31
CA PHE A 27 0.44 -10.68 4.71
C PHE A 27 0.38 -11.88 5.67
N VAL A 28 1.47 -12.16 6.40
CA VAL A 28 1.59 -13.39 7.21
C VAL A 28 0.57 -13.38 8.35
N ILE A 29 0.48 -12.28 9.11
CA ILE A 29 -0.50 -12.18 10.19
C ILE A 29 -1.92 -12.18 9.60
N SER A 30 -2.17 -11.48 8.49
CA SER A 30 -3.47 -11.48 7.81
C SER A 30 -3.88 -12.90 7.40
N PHE A 31 -2.98 -13.69 6.82
CA PHE A 31 -3.23 -15.07 6.40
C PHE A 31 -3.54 -15.99 7.58
N LEU A 32 -2.85 -15.84 8.71
CA LEU A 32 -3.02 -16.69 9.89
C LEU A 32 -4.27 -16.35 10.71
N LEU A 33 -4.70 -15.08 10.70
CA LEU A 33 -5.86 -14.61 11.46
C LEU A 33 -7.18 -14.60 10.67
N THR A 34 -7.10 -14.49 9.34
CA THR A 34 -8.27 -14.45 8.46
C THR A 34 -9.02 -15.78 8.46
N ARG A 35 -10.36 -15.73 8.50
CA ARG A 35 -11.22 -16.94 8.42
C ARG A 35 -12.22 -16.89 7.26
N PHE A 36 -13.05 -15.85 7.20
CA PHE A 36 -14.13 -15.73 6.20
C PHE A 36 -13.96 -14.53 5.28
N GLU A 37 -13.31 -13.46 5.75
CA GLU A 37 -13.08 -12.23 4.98
C GLU A 37 -11.61 -12.13 4.59
N THR A 38 -11.29 -12.48 3.34
CA THR A 38 -9.91 -12.48 2.84
C THR A 38 -9.47 -11.12 2.32
N THR A 39 -8.29 -10.68 2.76
CA THR A 39 -7.64 -9.49 2.21
C THR A 39 -7.07 -9.78 0.81
N LEU A 40 -6.86 -8.73 0.00
CA LEU A 40 -6.33 -8.87 -1.35
C LEU A 40 -5.00 -9.67 -1.41
N PRO A 41 -4.00 -9.45 -0.54
CA PRO A 41 -2.78 -10.26 -0.53
C PRO A 41 -3.04 -11.75 -0.22
N VAL A 42 -3.95 -12.04 0.71
CA VAL A 42 -4.36 -13.42 1.06
C VAL A 42 -5.03 -14.10 -0.13
N GLU A 43 -5.87 -13.38 -0.86
CA GLU A 43 -6.55 -13.93 -2.04
C GLU A 43 -5.58 -14.17 -3.19
N ILE A 44 -4.64 -13.26 -3.45
CA ILE A 44 -3.58 -13.48 -4.46
C ILE A 44 -2.78 -14.76 -4.15
N TRP A 45 -2.47 -14.99 -2.87
CA TRP A 45 -1.80 -16.21 -2.42
C TRP A 45 -2.66 -17.46 -2.65
N ASN A 46 -3.95 -17.42 -2.32
CA ASN A 46 -4.87 -18.51 -2.57
C ASN A 46 -4.98 -18.85 -4.07
N LEU A 47 -5.07 -17.81 -4.91
CA LEU A 47 -5.12 -17.96 -6.37
C LEU A 47 -3.84 -18.60 -6.90
N LEU A 48 -2.66 -18.19 -6.41
CA LEU A 48 -1.37 -18.82 -6.78
C LEU A 48 -1.32 -20.30 -6.38
N ARG A 49 -1.85 -20.65 -5.20
CA ARG A 49 -1.88 -22.04 -4.72
C ARG A 49 -2.83 -22.93 -5.53
N SER A 50 -3.90 -22.37 -6.07
CA SER A 50 -4.87 -23.07 -6.92
C SER A 50 -4.36 -23.39 -8.32
N GLY A 51 -3.23 -22.80 -8.74
CA GLY A 51 -2.60 -22.98 -10.05
C GLY A 51 -2.40 -21.67 -10.81
N LEU A 52 -1.64 -21.71 -11.91
CA LEU A 52 -1.39 -20.52 -12.73
C LEU A 52 -2.65 -20.13 -13.52
N ASN A 53 -3.31 -19.06 -13.08
CA ASN A 53 -4.50 -18.50 -13.73
C ASN A 53 -4.16 -17.12 -14.33
N PRO A 54 -4.59 -16.81 -15.57
CA PRO A 54 -4.45 -15.47 -16.14
C PRO A 54 -5.00 -14.35 -15.24
N LYS A 55 -6.02 -14.65 -14.43
CA LYS A 55 -6.58 -13.72 -13.44
C LYS A 55 -5.55 -13.27 -12.40
N THR A 56 -4.71 -14.19 -11.92
CA THR A 56 -3.67 -13.88 -10.93
C THR A 56 -2.62 -12.93 -11.49
N ASN A 57 -2.22 -13.13 -12.75
CA ASN A 57 -1.26 -12.26 -13.42
C ASN A 57 -1.84 -10.85 -13.67
N ALA A 58 -3.14 -10.76 -13.99
CA ALA A 58 -3.82 -9.48 -14.16
C ALA A 58 -3.86 -8.68 -12.83
N VAL A 59 -4.21 -9.33 -11.72
CA VAL A 59 -4.21 -8.69 -10.39
C VAL A 59 -2.80 -8.28 -9.97
N GLY A 60 -1.80 -9.16 -10.17
CA GLY A 60 -0.39 -8.85 -9.86
C GLY A 60 0.12 -7.64 -10.65
N SER A 61 -0.19 -7.57 -11.95
CA SER A 61 0.18 -6.43 -12.79
C SER A 61 -0.48 -5.13 -12.33
N LEU A 62 -1.75 -5.19 -11.90
CA LEU A 62 -2.48 -4.03 -11.38
C LEU A 62 -1.87 -3.52 -10.07
N VAL A 63 -1.62 -4.42 -9.11
CA VAL A 63 -0.99 -4.07 -7.82
C VAL A 63 0.39 -3.46 -8.06
N PHE A 64 1.19 -4.06 -8.94
CA PHE A 64 2.50 -3.55 -9.32
C PHE A 64 2.43 -2.15 -9.96
N ALA A 65 1.49 -1.93 -10.88
CA ALA A 65 1.28 -0.64 -11.52
C ALA A 65 0.86 0.43 -10.51
N VAL A 66 -0.05 0.13 -9.59
CA VAL A 66 -0.47 1.04 -8.52
C VAL A 66 0.70 1.42 -7.63
N SER A 67 1.53 0.46 -7.22
CA SER A 67 2.73 0.72 -6.41
C SER A 67 3.71 1.66 -7.12
N ILE A 68 3.98 1.43 -8.41
CA ILE A 68 4.84 2.31 -9.20
C ILE A 68 4.26 3.72 -9.28
N VAL A 69 2.96 3.85 -9.59
CA VAL A 69 2.28 5.15 -9.70
C VAL A 69 2.37 5.91 -8.37
N LEU A 70 2.15 5.24 -7.24
CA LEU A 70 2.26 5.87 -5.92
C LEU A 70 3.68 6.35 -5.61
N VAL A 71 4.69 5.52 -5.87
CA VAL A 71 6.10 5.89 -5.63
C VAL A 71 6.51 7.06 -6.52
N VAL A 72 6.22 6.99 -7.82
CA VAL A 72 6.54 8.06 -8.77
C VAL A 72 5.78 9.34 -8.42
N PHE A 73 4.50 9.23 -8.04
CA PHE A 73 3.71 10.38 -7.60
C PHE A 73 4.33 11.05 -6.36
N PHE A 74 4.72 10.27 -5.36
CA PHE A 74 5.37 10.77 -4.15
C PHE A 74 6.72 11.43 -4.46
N GLU A 75 7.54 10.79 -5.29
CA GLU A 75 8.84 11.33 -5.72
C GLU A 75 8.68 12.67 -6.46
N LEU A 76 7.76 12.75 -7.42
CA LEU A 76 7.51 13.96 -8.20
C LEU A 76 6.92 15.10 -7.37
N THR A 77 6.10 14.81 -6.35
CA THR A 77 5.40 15.83 -5.56
C THR A 77 6.20 16.31 -4.34
N LEU A 78 6.97 15.42 -3.69
CA LEU A 78 7.66 15.72 -2.43
C LEU A 78 9.17 15.86 -2.57
N LEU A 79 9.83 15.02 -3.37
CA LEU A 79 11.30 15.05 -3.49
C LEU A 79 11.80 16.12 -4.47
N ARG A 80 11.04 16.41 -5.54
CA ARG A 80 11.36 17.50 -6.47
C ARG A 80 11.13 18.91 -5.91
N ARG A 81 10.51 19.06 -4.73
CA ARG A 81 10.31 20.36 -4.07
C ARG A 81 11.52 20.90 -3.31
N LYS A 82 12.68 20.23 -3.40
CA LYS A 82 13.97 20.82 -3.00
C LYS A 82 14.80 21.24 -4.22
N PRO A 83 14.55 22.40 -4.86
CA PRO A 83 15.65 23.27 -5.21
C PRO A 83 16.15 23.97 -3.92
N ALA A 84 17.46 24.11 -3.82
CA ALA A 84 18.20 24.66 -2.68
C ALA A 84 17.70 26.04 -2.21
#